data_AF-A0A8J6SVN4-F1
#
_entry.id   AF-A0A8J6SVN4-F1
#
_cell.length_a   1.000
_cell.length_b   1.000
_cell.length_c   1.000
_cell.angle_alpha   90.00
_cell.angle_beta   90.00
_cell.angle_gamma   90.00
#
_symmetry.space_group_name_H-M   'P 1'
#
loop_
_entity.id
_entity.type
_entity.pdbx_description
1 polymer ?
#
loop_
_entity_poly.entity_id
_entity_poly.type
_entity_poly.pdbx_seq_one_letter_code
_entity_poly.pdbx_strand_id
1 'polypeptide(L)'
;MVIDRESVEKPPEVIDPPKSLPTADFYQLIHEQISNEDDSMNQRVNWLIISQSFFFSGFATLLSSPPKPENDGYADLHDLLLWIIPGISLITSLLIYVGILTSLVYMASLRKSFQTYPSDNTTEHFPPIQGTTTTRRLAQMPAVVVPLLFICTWIVLLVQELR
;
A
#
# COMPACT_ATOMS: atom_id res chain seq x y z
N MET A 1 -68.27 10.71 -24.88
CA MET A 1 -67.77 9.59 -24.07
C MET A 1 -66.81 8.80 -24.94
N VAL A 2 -65.53 9.18 -24.92
CA VAL A 2 -64.46 8.56 -25.71
C VAL A 2 -63.58 7.82 -24.72
N ILE A 3 -63.52 6.50 -24.86
CA ILE A 3 -62.77 5.62 -23.99
C ILE A 3 -61.31 5.68 -24.44
N ASP A 4 -60.47 6.27 -23.59
CA ASP A 4 -59.02 6.34 -23.73
C ASP A 4 -58.45 4.92 -23.55
N ARG A 5 -57.95 4.34 -24.64
CA ARG A 5 -57.30 3.02 -24.66
C ARG A 5 -55.82 3.22 -24.96
N GLU A 6 -55.02 2.45 -24.25
CA GLU A 6 -53.62 2.12 -24.52
C GLU A 6 -52.54 3.11 -24.04
N SER A 7 -52.33 3.13 -22.72
CA SER A 7 -50.98 3.26 -22.18
C SER A 7 -50.22 1.95 -22.45
N VAL A 8 -49.61 1.84 -23.63
CA VAL A 8 -48.71 0.73 -23.98
C VAL A 8 -47.50 0.79 -23.05
N GLU A 9 -47.48 -0.13 -22.09
CA GLU A 9 -46.35 -0.40 -21.20
C GLU A 9 -45.15 -0.82 -22.06
N LYS A 10 -44.12 0.04 -22.11
CA LYS A 10 -42.88 -0.28 -22.84
C LYS A 10 -42.25 -1.54 -22.21
N PRO A 11 -41.88 -2.54 -23.02
CA PRO A 11 -41.20 -3.72 -22.50
C PRO A 11 -39.89 -3.31 -21.81
N PRO A 12 -39.47 -4.04 -20.76
CA PRO A 12 -38.24 -3.75 -20.03
C PRO A 12 -37.06 -3.77 -21.02
N GLU A 13 -36.26 -2.70 -20.96
CA GLU A 13 -35.03 -2.54 -21.72
C GLU A 13 -34.16 -3.78 -21.48
N VAL A 14 -33.97 -4.57 -22.54
CA VAL A 14 -33.10 -5.75 -22.52
C VAL A 14 -31.70 -5.21 -22.28
N ILE A 15 -31.20 -5.38 -21.05
CA ILE A 15 -29.82 -5.05 -20.71
C ILE A 15 -28.95 -6.02 -21.51
N ASP A 16 -28.37 -5.52 -22.60
CA ASP A 16 -27.40 -6.29 -23.37
C ASP A 16 -26.32 -6.81 -22.41
N PRO A 17 -25.91 -8.09 -22.54
CA PRO A 17 -24.82 -8.62 -21.73
C PRO A 17 -23.59 -7.71 -21.90
N PRO A 18 -22.85 -7.42 -20.82
CA PRO A 18 -21.75 -6.48 -20.86
C PRO A 18 -20.80 -6.84 -22.01
N LYS A 19 -20.74 -5.95 -23.00
CA LYS A 19 -19.92 -6.13 -24.20
C LYS A 19 -18.49 -6.39 -23.74
N SER A 20 -17.96 -7.57 -24.05
CA SER A 20 -16.58 -7.94 -23.72
C SER A 20 -15.67 -6.83 -24.25
N LEU A 21 -14.94 -6.17 -23.35
CA LEU A 21 -13.97 -5.14 -23.70
C LEU A 21 -12.98 -5.73 -24.72
N PRO A 22 -12.61 -4.99 -25.77
CA PRO A 22 -11.48 -5.35 -26.62
C PRO A 22 -10.25 -5.67 -25.74
N THR A 23 -9.53 -6.74 -26.05
CA THR A 23 -8.38 -7.20 -25.24
C THR A 23 -7.30 -6.11 -25.06
N ALA A 24 -7.19 -5.19 -26.02
CA ALA A 24 -6.32 -4.02 -25.94
C ALA A 24 -6.73 -3.06 -24.80
N ASP A 25 -8.02 -2.76 -24.68
CA ASP A 25 -8.56 -1.88 -23.65
C ASP A 25 -8.41 -2.54 -22.26
N PHE A 26 -8.62 -3.86 -22.19
CA PHE A 26 -8.40 -4.61 -20.96
C PHE A 26 -6.91 -4.65 -20.55
N TYR A 27 -5.99 -4.83 -21.51
CA TYR A 27 -4.55 -4.74 -21.26
C TYR A 27 -4.18 -3.35 -20.71
N GLN A 28 -4.64 -2.28 -21.36
CA GLN A 28 -4.36 -0.92 -20.93
C GLN A 28 -4.88 -0.65 -19.52
N LEU A 29 -6.11 -1.08 -19.22
CA LEU A 29 -6.70 -0.94 -17.88
C LEU A 29 -5.85 -1.64 -16.81
N ILE A 30 -5.44 -2.88 -17.04
CA ILE A 30 -4.61 -3.63 -16.09
C ILE A 30 -3.24 -2.97 -15.92
N HIS A 31 -2.63 -2.50 -17.02
CA HIS A 31 -1.35 -1.81 -16.97
C HIS A 31 -1.44 -0.51 -16.15
N GLU A 32 -2.47 0.32 -16.39
CA GLU A 32 -2.72 1.54 -15.64
C GLU A 32 -2.96 1.26 -14.16
N GLN A 33 -3.77 0.26 -13.81
CA GLN A 33 -4.01 -0.13 -12.42
C GLN A 33 -2.73 -0.57 -11.71
N ILE A 34 -1.89 -1.34 -12.39
CA ILE A 34 -0.61 -1.80 -11.85
C ILE A 34 0.35 -0.63 -11.66
N SER A 35 0.42 0.31 -12.61
CA SER A 35 1.24 1.53 -12.50
C SER A 35 0.79 2.38 -11.31
N ASN A 36 -0.50 2.61 -11.18
CA ASN A 36 -1.07 3.39 -10.08
C ASN A 36 -0.80 2.75 -8.71
N GLU A 37 -0.87 1.42 -8.63
CA GLU A 37 -0.57 0.71 -7.37
C GLU A 37 0.92 0.78 -7.02
N ASP A 38 1.81 0.71 -8.01
CA ASP A 38 3.26 0.85 -7.81
C ASP A 38 3.61 2.26 -7.31
N ASP A 39 3.00 3.30 -7.90
CA ASP A 39 3.15 4.68 -7.45
C ASP A 39 2.63 4.88 -6.02
N SER A 40 1.45 4.31 -5.70
CA SER A 40 0.90 4.35 -4.33
C SER A 40 1.82 3.66 -3.33
N MET A 41 2.40 2.51 -3.70
CA MET A 41 3.36 1.78 -2.88
C MET A 41 4.63 2.62 -2.63
N ASN A 42 5.19 3.22 -3.68
CA ASN A 42 6.36 4.10 -3.57
C ASN A 42 6.08 5.31 -2.67
N GLN A 43 4.90 5.93 -2.78
CA GLN A 43 4.49 7.01 -1.89
C GLN A 43 4.41 6.58 -0.43
N ARG A 44 3.85 5.38 -0.14
CA ARG A 44 3.79 4.84 1.23
C ARG A 44 5.18 4.60 1.81
N VAL A 45 6.10 4.09 1.01
CA VAL A 45 7.51 3.87 1.42
C VAL A 45 8.20 5.20 1.71
N ASN A 46 8.03 6.20 0.85
CA ASN A 46 8.57 7.54 1.08
C ASN A 46 8.00 8.17 2.34
N TRP A 47 6.69 8.05 2.57
CA TRP A 47 6.06 8.52 3.80
C TRP A 47 6.62 7.83 5.03
N LEU A 48 6.82 6.52 4.97
CA LEU A 48 7.46 5.78 6.05
C LEU A 48 8.85 6.36 6.33
N ILE A 49 9.72 6.49 5.32
CA ILE A 49 11.09 7.00 5.51
C ILE A 49 11.10 8.38 6.18
N ILE A 50 10.22 9.29 5.74
CA ILE A 50 10.11 10.64 6.30
C ILE A 50 9.66 10.58 7.77
N SER A 51 8.59 9.84 8.07
CA SER A 51 8.07 9.71 9.44
C SER A 51 9.09 9.05 10.37
N GLN A 52 9.77 7.99 9.90
CA GLN A 52 10.79 7.30 10.69
C GLN A 52 11.98 8.20 11.00
N SER A 53 12.41 9.03 10.05
CA SER A 53 13.47 10.03 10.27
C SER A 53 13.09 11.03 11.37
N PHE A 54 11.83 11.46 11.41
CA PHE A 54 11.30 12.32 12.47
C PHE A 54 11.31 11.61 13.83
N PHE A 55 10.82 10.37 13.90
CA PHE A 55 10.82 9.59 15.14
C PHE A 55 12.23 9.33 15.68
N PHE A 56 13.19 8.96 14.81
CA PHE A 56 14.59 8.79 15.22
C PHE A 56 15.20 10.08 15.73
N SER A 57 14.93 11.21 15.09
CA SER A 57 15.44 12.52 15.51
C SER A 57 14.90 12.91 16.89
N GLY A 58 13.60 12.71 17.11
CA GLY A 58 12.96 12.94 18.40
C GLY A 58 13.52 12.02 19.49
N PHE A 59 13.67 10.73 19.19
CA PHE A 59 14.24 9.74 20.10
C PHE A 59 15.70 10.05 20.47
N ALA A 60 16.54 10.39 19.49
CA ALA A 60 17.93 10.76 19.74
C ALA A 60 18.07 12.05 20.57
N THR A 61 17.20 13.02 20.34
CA THR A 61 17.17 14.27 21.13
C THR A 61 16.74 13.99 22.56
N LEU A 62 15.76 13.10 22.76
CA LEU A 62 15.33 12.67 24.08
C LEU A 62 16.48 11.98 24.82
N LEU A 63 17.16 11.02 24.20
CA LEU A 63 18.33 10.35 24.78
C LEU A 63 19.51 11.29 25.09
N SER A 64 19.63 12.40 24.37
CA SER A 64 20.71 13.38 24.58
C SER A 64 20.38 14.40 25.68
N SER A 65 19.16 14.40 26.21
CA SER A 65 18.72 15.35 27.22
C SER A 65 19.22 14.93 28.62
N PRO A 66 19.53 15.88 29.54
CA PRO A 66 20.03 15.54 30.87
C PRO A 66 19.03 14.69 31.67
N PRO A 67 19.48 13.61 32.35
CA PRO A 67 18.60 12.64 33.02
C PRO A 67 17.93 13.16 34.31
N LYS A 68 18.21 14.40 34.73
CA LYS A 68 17.62 15.01 35.94
C LYS A 68 17.11 16.42 35.63
N PRO A 69 15.87 16.56 35.14
CA PRO A 69 15.21 17.85 35.17
C PRO A 69 15.02 18.27 36.63
N GLU A 70 15.19 19.57 36.93
CA GLU A 70 14.97 20.14 38.29
C GLU A 70 13.55 19.92 38.84
N ASN A 71 12.62 19.50 37.99
CA ASN A 71 11.22 19.25 38.31
C ASN A 71 10.89 17.75 38.18
N ASP A 72 10.51 17.10 39.28
CA ASP A 72 10.16 15.66 39.33
C ASP A 72 9.13 15.25 38.26
N GLY A 73 8.15 16.11 37.94
CA GLY A 73 7.12 15.80 36.94
C GLY A 73 7.63 15.67 35.49
N TYR A 74 8.84 16.16 35.19
CA TYR A 74 9.44 16.00 33.85
C TYR A 74 10.15 14.66 33.68
N ALA A 75 10.56 14.01 34.78
CA ALA A 75 11.22 12.70 34.72
C ALA A 75 10.24 11.61 34.25
N ASP A 76 9.04 11.57 34.83
CA ASP A 76 7.99 10.61 34.45
C ASP A 76 7.58 10.75 32.98
N LEU A 77 7.50 11.99 32.48
CA LEU A 77 7.16 12.27 31.09
C LEU A 77 8.30 11.85 30.14
N HIS A 78 9.55 12.04 30.55
CA HIS A 78 10.71 11.62 29.79
C HIS A 78 10.72 10.10 29.58
N ASP A 79 10.54 9.34 30.66
CA ASP A 79 10.49 7.88 30.63
C ASP A 79 9.31 7.37 29.79
N LEU A 80 8.14 8.02 29.92
CA LEU A 80 6.98 7.70 29.10
C LEU A 80 7.25 7.92 27.60
N LEU A 81 7.91 9.03 27.23
CA LEU A 81 8.24 9.32 25.84
C LEU A 81 9.29 8.35 25.27
N LEU A 82 10.26 7.92 26.07
CA LEU A 82 11.25 6.90 25.68
C LEU A 82 10.57 5.59 25.29
N TRP A 83 9.43 5.26 25.90
CA TRP A 83 8.66 4.08 25.55
C TRP A 83 7.66 4.30 24.42
N ILE A 84 6.95 5.45 24.42
CA ILE A 84 5.91 5.76 23.44
C ILE A 84 6.49 5.96 22.03
N ILE A 85 7.62 6.67 21.89
CA ILE A 85 8.18 7.00 20.57
C ILE A 85 8.52 5.73 19.79
N PRO A 86 9.31 4.77 20.33
CA PRO A 86 9.55 3.49 19.67
C PRO A 86 8.26 2.70 19.40
N GLY A 87 7.31 2.69 20.35
CA GLY A 87 6.03 2.00 20.21
C GLY A 87 5.22 2.50 19.02
N ILE A 88 5.00 3.81 18.92
CA ILE A 88 4.27 4.44 17.81
C ILE A 88 5.00 4.22 16.48
N SER A 89 6.33 4.33 16.49
CA SER A 89 7.16 4.14 15.30
C SER A 89 7.07 2.72 14.75
N LEU A 90 7.05 1.72 15.64
CA LEU A 90 6.88 0.32 15.32
C LEU A 90 5.48 0.04 14.74
N ILE A 91 4.43 0.53 15.41
CA ILE A 91 3.04 0.38 14.93
C ILE A 91 2.87 1.00 13.54
N THR A 92 3.39 2.21 13.34
CA THR A 92 3.33 2.90 12.04
C THR A 92 4.04 2.09 10.95
N SER A 93 5.22 1.53 11.27
CA SER A 93 5.96 0.68 10.33
C SER A 93 5.21 -0.60 9.97
N LEU A 94 4.57 -1.25 10.94
CA LEU A 94 3.74 -2.45 10.72
C LEU A 94 2.51 -2.16 9.85
N LEU A 95 1.81 -1.06 10.11
CA LEU A 95 0.63 -0.68 9.32
C LEU A 95 1.00 -0.41 7.85
N ILE A 96 2.08 0.33 7.61
CA ILE A 96 2.56 0.57 6.25
C ILE A 96 3.01 -0.74 5.59
N TYR A 97 3.70 -1.61 6.32
CA TYR A 97 4.13 -2.90 5.80
C TYR A 97 2.96 -3.78 5.36
N VAL A 98 1.90 -3.88 6.16
CA VAL A 98 0.66 -4.60 5.80
C VAL A 98 0.02 -3.98 4.55
N GLY A 99 0.00 -2.65 4.44
CA GLY A 99 -0.48 -1.96 3.25
C GLY A 99 0.31 -2.34 1.99
N ILE A 100 1.64 -2.39 2.09
CA ILE A 100 2.53 -2.80 0.98
C ILE A 100 2.27 -4.27 0.59
N LEU A 101 2.13 -5.18 1.56
CA LEU A 101 1.81 -6.58 1.27
C LEU A 101 0.46 -6.72 0.56
N THR A 102 -0.55 -5.95 0.98
CA THR A 102 -1.87 -5.94 0.36
C THR A 102 -1.79 -5.49 -1.10
N SER A 103 -1.03 -4.43 -1.38
CA SER A 103 -0.75 -3.95 -2.74
C SER A 103 -0.07 -5.01 -3.61
N LEU A 104 0.95 -5.69 -3.08
CA LEU A 104 1.66 -6.74 -3.82
C LEU A 104 0.73 -7.92 -4.16
N VAL A 105 -0.12 -8.34 -3.22
CA VAL A 105 -1.13 -9.39 -3.45
C VAL A 105 -2.15 -8.94 -4.49
N TYR A 106 -2.63 -7.69 -4.41
CA TYR A 106 -3.57 -7.14 -5.38
C TYR A 106 -2.99 -7.10 -6.80
N MET A 107 -1.76 -6.58 -6.96
CA MET A 107 -1.05 -6.59 -8.26
C MET A 107 -0.85 -8.02 -8.79
N ALA A 108 -0.54 -8.98 -7.93
CA ALA A 108 -0.42 -10.39 -8.33
C ALA A 108 -1.77 -10.96 -8.82
N SER A 109 -2.87 -10.60 -8.16
CA SER A 109 -4.22 -10.97 -8.56
C SER A 109 -4.63 -10.36 -9.91
N LEU A 110 -4.32 -9.08 -10.15
CA LEU A 110 -4.57 -8.42 -11.44
C LEU A 110 -3.82 -9.11 -12.59
N ARG A 111 -2.55 -9.45 -12.38
CA ARG A 111 -1.76 -10.19 -13.39
C ARG A 111 -2.34 -11.57 -13.67
N LYS A 112 -2.77 -12.29 -12.63
CA LYS A 112 -3.42 -13.59 -12.78
C LYS A 112 -4.72 -13.46 -13.57
N SER A 113 -5.52 -12.43 -13.28
CA SER A 113 -6.78 -12.15 -13.98
C SER A 113 -6.56 -11.89 -15.48
N PHE A 114 -5.48 -11.18 -15.83
CA PHE A 114 -5.07 -10.98 -17.23
C PHE A 114 -4.67 -12.29 -17.91
N GLN A 115 -3.89 -13.15 -17.25
CA GLN A 115 -3.47 -14.44 -17.81
C GLN A 115 -4.64 -15.41 -18.04
N THR A 116 -5.72 -15.29 -17.27
CA THR A 116 -6.92 -16.09 -17.42
C THR A 116 -7.96 -15.50 -18.38
N TYR A 117 -7.73 -14.30 -18.91
CA TYR A 117 -8.65 -13.65 -19.83
C TYR A 117 -8.63 -14.37 -21.20
N PRO A 118 -9.79 -14.58 -21.86
CA PRO A 118 -9.85 -15.26 -23.15
C PRO A 118 -8.88 -14.62 -24.15
N SER A 119 -7.92 -15.39 -24.65
CA SER A 119 -6.94 -14.91 -25.60
C SER A 119 -7.60 -14.78 -26.97
N ASP A 120 -7.84 -13.54 -27.39
CA ASP A 120 -8.24 -13.23 -28.77
C ASP A 120 -7.00 -13.12 -29.67
N ASN A 121 -7.15 -13.17 -31.00
CA ASN A 121 -6.06 -13.10 -31.99
C ASN A 121 -5.19 -11.82 -31.90
N THR A 122 -5.57 -10.87 -31.06
CA THR A 122 -4.83 -9.64 -30.75
C THR A 122 -3.78 -9.82 -29.64
N THR A 123 -3.79 -10.95 -28.90
CA THR A 123 -2.93 -11.16 -27.71
C THR A 123 -1.45 -11.41 -28.01
N GLU A 124 -1.11 -11.95 -29.19
CA GLU A 124 0.27 -12.35 -29.53
C GLU A 124 1.26 -11.17 -29.63
N HIS A 125 0.79 -9.92 -29.65
CA HIS A 125 1.65 -8.75 -29.87
C HIS A 125 1.79 -7.83 -28.66
N PHE A 126 1.17 -8.15 -27.52
CA PHE A 126 1.30 -7.31 -26.33
C PHE A 126 2.60 -7.61 -25.55
N PRO A 127 3.34 -6.58 -25.13
CA PRO A 127 4.53 -6.77 -24.31
C PRO A 127 4.15 -7.28 -22.90
N PRO A 128 5.09 -7.90 -22.18
CA PRO A 128 4.86 -8.31 -20.80
C PRO A 128 4.63 -7.09 -19.90
N ILE A 129 3.50 -7.10 -19.17
CA ILE A 129 2.95 -5.97 -18.39
C ILE A 129 3.96 -5.29 -17.43
N GLN A 130 5.03 -5.97 -16.98
CA GLN A 130 6.11 -5.36 -16.18
C GLN A 130 7.49 -6.04 -16.40
N GLY A 131 7.81 -6.38 -17.65
CA GLY A 131 9.09 -7.01 -17.98
C GLY A 131 9.29 -8.39 -17.33
N THR A 132 10.54 -8.76 -17.06
CA THR A 132 10.89 -10.08 -16.51
C THR A 132 10.64 -10.15 -15.01
N THR A 133 10.35 -11.36 -14.51
CA THR A 133 10.07 -11.62 -13.09
C THR A 133 11.20 -11.18 -12.15
N THR A 134 12.45 -11.22 -12.61
CA THR A 134 13.64 -10.85 -11.84
C THR A 134 13.75 -9.34 -11.68
N THR A 135 13.66 -8.57 -12.78
CA THR A 135 13.70 -7.10 -12.74
C THR A 135 12.61 -6.56 -11.83
N ARG A 136 11.40 -7.13 -11.92
CA ARG A 136 10.28 -6.75 -11.05
C ARG A 136 10.56 -7.00 -9.57
N ARG A 137 11.09 -8.18 -9.22
CA ARG A 137 11.43 -8.48 -7.82
C ARG A 137 12.50 -7.54 -7.27
N LEU A 138 13.48 -7.19 -8.11
CA LEU A 138 14.54 -6.26 -7.73
C LEU A 138 14.00 -4.84 -7.52
N ALA A 139 13.12 -4.38 -8.42
CA ALA A 139 12.49 -3.06 -8.33
C ALA A 139 11.58 -2.94 -7.09
N GLN A 140 10.91 -4.02 -6.70
CA GLN A 140 10.02 -4.05 -5.52
C GLN A 140 10.76 -4.31 -4.21
N MET A 141 12.04 -4.67 -4.25
CA MET A 141 12.82 -5.03 -3.06
C MET A 141 12.90 -3.90 -2.03
N PRO A 142 13.16 -2.62 -2.40
CA PRO A 142 13.21 -1.53 -1.43
C PRO A 142 11.89 -1.37 -0.65
N ALA A 143 10.75 -1.53 -1.34
CA ALA A 143 9.44 -1.39 -0.71
C ALA A 143 9.19 -2.44 0.39
N VAL A 144 9.79 -3.62 0.28
CA VAL A 144 9.65 -4.69 1.28
C VAL A 144 10.75 -4.60 2.35
N VAL A 145 11.99 -4.33 1.94
CA VAL A 145 13.15 -4.36 2.84
C VAL A 145 13.17 -3.16 3.78
N VAL A 146 12.85 -1.96 3.29
CA VAL A 146 12.93 -0.73 4.10
C VAL A 146 12.03 -0.80 5.34
N PRO A 147 10.72 -1.15 5.23
CA PRO A 147 9.88 -1.29 6.41
C PRO A 147 10.37 -2.36 7.39
N LEU A 148 10.89 -3.48 6.89
CA LEU A 148 11.45 -4.55 7.74
C LEU A 148 12.65 -4.05 8.55
N LEU A 149 13.54 -3.27 7.95
CA LEU A 149 14.68 -2.68 8.67
C LEU A 149 14.21 -1.77 9.81
N PHE A 150 13.20 -0.93 9.58
CA PHE A 150 12.64 -0.08 10.63
C PHE A 150 11.97 -0.89 11.74
N ILE A 151 11.16 -1.90 11.38
CA ILE A 151 10.52 -2.81 12.34
C ILE A 151 11.58 -3.47 13.23
N CYS A 152 12.61 -4.07 12.62
CA CYS A 152 13.70 -4.71 13.36
C CYS A 152 14.42 -3.72 14.28
N THR A 153 14.71 -2.51 13.78
CA THR A 153 15.41 -1.48 14.56
C THR A 153 14.61 -1.08 15.81
N TRP A 154 13.31 -0.79 15.66
CA TRP A 154 12.48 -0.40 16.80
C TRP A 154 12.22 -1.53 17.78
N ILE A 155 12.11 -2.78 17.31
CA ILE A 155 12.02 -3.95 18.19
C ILE A 155 13.31 -4.05 19.04
N VAL A 156 14.49 -3.91 18.43
CA VAL A 156 15.75 -3.96 19.16
C VAL A 156 15.84 -2.85 20.21
N LEU A 157 15.44 -1.62 19.86
CA LEU A 157 15.44 -0.50 20.81
C LEU A 157 14.45 -0.72 21.97
N LEU A 158 13.23 -1.18 21.69
CA LEU A 158 12.24 -1.50 22.73
C LEU A 158 12.72 -2.60 23.68
N VAL A 159 13.37 -3.64 23.15
CA VAL A 159 13.92 -4.73 23.98
C VAL A 159 15.09 -4.24 24.85
N GLN A 160 15.88 -3.30 24.37
CA GLN A 160 16.96 -2.70 25.15
C GLN A 160 16.44 -1.82 26.28
N GLU A 161 15.39 -1.02 26.03
CA GLU A 161 14.80 -0.15 27.06
C GLU A 161 14.09 -0.94 28.17
N LEU A 162 13.55 -2.11 27.84
CA LEU A 162 12.90 -3.00 28.82
C LEU A 162 13.89 -3.74 29.74
N ARG A 163 15.20 -3.68 29.46
CA ARG A 163 16.24 -4.44 30.17
C ARG A 163 16.98 -3.60 31.21
#